data_AF-A0A447TC47-F1
#
_entry.id   AF-A0A447TC47-F1
#
_cell.length_a   1.000
_cell.length_b   1.000
_cell.length_c   1.000
_cell.angle_alpha   90.00
_cell.angle_beta   90.00
_cell.angle_gamma   90.00
#
_symmetry.space_group_name_H-M   'P 1'
#
loop_
_entity.id
_entity.type
_entity.pdbx_description
1 polymer ?
#
loop_
_entity_poly.entity_id
_entity_poly.type
_entity_poly.pdbx_seq_one_letter_code
_entity_poly.pdbx_strand_id
1 'polypeptide(L)'
;MSGSAAHDLVLQGALKELKKKDLSSRQGIFDTFRKLHPKLKDAFYLRPEEDEEDPYESSQMMVVIANAHGIFGVYPMREIYEFSRIWAIGSGRKFAMGAMYAVYDQDLSAREIAEIGVRAGCEFDVSSSLPMTVYTVEVAAGAAKEA
;
A
#
# COMPACT_ATOMS: atom_id res chain seq x y z
N MET A 1 4.32 -2.59 1.29
CA MET A 1 4.65 -1.22 1.76
C MET A 1 5.95 -0.77 1.13
N SER A 2 6.23 0.53 1.09
CA SER A 2 7.50 1.07 0.60
C SER A 2 8.00 2.22 1.47
N GLY A 3 9.31 2.48 1.40
CA GLY A 3 10.04 3.43 2.25
C GLY A 3 11.28 2.74 2.83
N SER A 4 11.77 3.21 3.98
CA SER A 4 12.82 2.51 4.73
C SER A 4 12.41 1.07 5.10
N ALA A 5 13.37 0.14 5.02
CA ALA A 5 13.17 -1.26 5.44
C ALA A 5 12.73 -1.36 6.92
N ALA A 6 13.09 -0.37 7.76
CA ALA A 6 12.66 -0.32 9.15
C ALA A 6 11.14 -0.24 9.32
N HIS A 7 10.41 0.32 8.33
CA HIS A 7 8.97 0.48 8.44
C HIS A 7 8.22 -0.84 8.54
N ASP A 8 8.75 -1.95 8.01
CA ASP A 8 8.06 -3.25 8.06
C ASP A 8 7.82 -3.72 9.50
N LEU A 9 8.89 -3.87 10.28
CA LEU A 9 8.77 -4.29 11.69
C LEU A 9 8.08 -3.24 12.55
N VAL A 10 8.31 -1.95 12.28
CA VAL A 10 7.65 -0.84 12.99
C VAL A 10 6.14 -0.88 12.78
N LEU A 11 5.67 -1.01 11.53
CA LEU A 11 4.24 -1.05 11.21
C LEU A 11 3.59 -2.32 11.79
N GLN A 12 4.26 -3.48 11.69
CA GLN A 12 3.77 -4.71 12.31
C GLN A 12 3.62 -4.56 13.83
N GLY A 13 4.60 -3.97 14.51
CA GLY A 13 4.56 -3.70 15.95
C GLY A 13 3.44 -2.72 16.31
N ALA A 14 3.39 -1.57 15.63
CA ALA A 14 2.40 -0.52 15.89
C ALA A 14 0.96 -1.00 15.63
N LEU A 15 0.74 -1.80 14.59
CA LEU A 15 -0.55 -2.42 14.33
C LEU A 15 -0.92 -3.40 15.45
N LYS A 16 0.00 -4.22 15.99
CA LYS A 16 -0.34 -5.17 17.07
C LYS A 16 -0.89 -4.49 18.32
N GLU A 17 -0.44 -3.28 18.63
CA GLU A 17 -0.94 -2.52 19.79
C GLU A 17 -2.33 -1.91 19.60
N LEU A 18 -2.79 -1.78 18.35
CA LEU A 18 -4.07 -1.12 18.06
C LEU A 18 -5.23 -2.11 18.23
N LYS A 19 -5.99 -1.95 19.32
CA LYS A 19 -7.12 -2.84 19.69
C LYS A 19 -8.24 -2.89 18.66
N LYS A 20 -8.51 -1.77 17.97
CA LYS A 20 -9.57 -1.66 16.96
C LYS A 20 -8.97 -1.08 15.68
N LYS A 21 -9.10 -1.82 14.58
CA LYS A 21 -8.67 -1.44 13.24
C LYS A 21 -9.85 -1.63 12.33
N ASP A 22 -10.10 -0.62 11.50
CA ASP A 22 -11.04 -0.76 10.40
C ASP A 22 -10.25 -0.54 9.11
N LEU A 23 -10.14 -1.60 8.30
CA LEU A 23 -9.47 -1.54 7.00
C LEU A 23 -10.47 -1.73 5.85
N SER A 24 -11.78 -1.68 6.14
CA SER A 24 -12.84 -2.03 5.19
C SER A 24 -13.28 -0.88 4.28
N SER A 25 -12.90 0.36 4.61
CA SER A 25 -13.33 1.56 3.88
C SER A 25 -12.28 2.66 3.92
N ARG A 26 -12.38 3.64 3.02
CA ARG A 26 -11.50 4.82 3.01
C ARG A 26 -11.49 5.54 4.37
N GLN A 27 -12.67 5.77 4.95
CA GLN A 27 -12.81 6.43 6.25
C GLN A 27 -12.23 5.57 7.39
N GLY A 28 -12.53 4.27 7.40
CA GLY A 28 -12.00 3.34 8.40
C GLY A 28 -10.48 3.28 8.40
N ILE A 29 -9.88 3.20 7.21
CA ILE A 29 -8.43 3.20 7.03
C ILE A 29 -7.84 4.53 7.51
N PHE A 30 -8.42 5.66 7.11
CA PHE A 30 -7.99 6.98 7.59
C PHE A 30 -7.97 7.04 9.12
N ASP A 31 -9.07 6.65 9.78
CA ASP A 31 -9.16 6.67 11.24
C ASP A 31 -8.17 5.72 11.91
N THR A 32 -7.90 4.58 11.28
CA THR A 32 -6.87 3.62 11.73
C THR A 32 -5.48 4.24 11.66
N PHE A 33 -5.09 4.81 10.52
CA PHE A 33 -3.77 5.41 10.33
C PHE A 33 -3.58 6.72 11.11
N ARG A 34 -4.64 7.52 11.28
CA ARG A 34 -4.64 8.70 12.15
C ARG A 34 -4.34 8.33 13.61
N LYS A 35 -4.90 7.21 14.10
CA LYS A 35 -4.61 6.69 15.46
C LYS A 35 -3.23 6.05 15.56
N LEU A 36 -2.71 5.53 14.45
CA LEU A 36 -1.38 4.92 14.39
C LEU A 36 -0.27 5.97 14.44
N HIS A 37 -0.46 7.11 13.78
CA HIS A 37 0.59 8.11 13.61
C HIS A 37 1.24 8.61 14.92
N PRO A 38 0.48 9.00 15.97
CA PRO A 38 1.10 9.34 17.26
C PRO A 38 1.93 8.21 17.85
N LYS A 39 1.50 6.95 17.70
CA LYS A 39 2.27 5.78 18.19
C LYS A 39 3.58 5.63 17.42
N LEU A 40 3.57 5.87 16.11
CA LEU A 40 4.79 5.83 15.29
C LEU A 40 5.80 6.87 15.78
N LYS A 41 5.34 8.08 16.12
CA LYS A 41 6.19 9.13 16.68
C LYS A 41 6.69 8.77 18.08
N ASP A 42 5.79 8.46 18.99
CA ASP A 42 6.10 8.39 20.43
C ASP A 42 6.80 7.08 20.82
N ALA A 43 6.41 5.95 20.23
CA ALA A 43 6.93 4.63 20.59
C ALA A 43 7.99 4.10 19.62
N PHE A 44 7.96 4.56 18.36
CA PHE A 44 8.88 4.10 17.32
C PHE A 44 9.80 5.21 16.79
N TYR A 45 9.77 6.40 17.42
CA TYR A 45 10.68 7.53 17.14
C TYR A 45 10.67 7.99 15.68
N LEU A 46 9.51 7.88 15.02
CA LEU A 46 9.31 8.42 13.68
C LEU A 46 9.54 9.94 13.69
N ARG A 47 10.37 10.42 12.76
CA ARG A 47 10.50 11.85 12.46
C ARG A 47 9.46 12.23 11.40
N PRO A 48 8.47 13.07 11.73
CA PRO A 48 7.35 13.37 10.84
C PRO A 48 7.66 14.41 9.76
N GLU A 49 8.79 15.09 9.83
CA GLU A 49 9.15 16.17 8.91
C GLU A 49 9.56 15.61 7.54
N GLU A 50 8.94 16.09 6.46
CA GLU A 50 9.27 15.72 5.07
C GLU A 50 9.54 16.99 4.24
N ASP A 51 8.55 17.87 4.11
CA ASP A 51 8.70 19.23 3.58
C ASP A 51 8.16 20.28 4.59
N GLU A 52 8.77 21.47 4.63
CA GLU A 52 8.30 22.56 5.50
C GLU A 52 6.95 23.15 5.04
N GLU A 53 6.62 22.99 3.75
CA GLU A 53 5.35 23.46 3.17
C GLU A 53 4.20 22.44 3.35
N ASP A 54 4.48 21.25 3.90
CA ASP A 54 3.48 20.21 4.04
C ASP A 54 2.38 20.62 5.05
N PRO A 55 1.09 20.49 4.68
CA PRO A 55 -0.01 20.88 5.56
C PRO A 55 -0.24 19.91 6.72
N TYR A 56 0.40 18.74 6.72
CA TYR A 56 0.22 17.68 7.70
C TYR A 56 1.55 16.96 8.00
N GLU A 57 1.65 16.32 9.17
CA GLU A 57 2.81 15.49 9.53
C GLU A 57 2.87 14.20 8.70
N SER A 58 4.06 13.87 8.17
CA SER A 58 4.30 12.67 7.38
C SER A 58 4.45 11.41 8.22
N SER A 59 3.87 10.30 7.75
CA SER A 59 4.10 8.96 8.28
C SER A 59 5.30 8.26 7.64
N GLN A 60 5.99 8.93 6.71
CA GLN A 60 7.19 8.46 5.98
C GLN A 60 7.02 7.13 5.25
N MET A 61 5.78 6.68 5.02
CA MET A 61 5.49 5.39 4.42
C MET A 61 4.37 5.47 3.42
N MET A 62 4.48 4.64 2.39
CA MET A 62 3.36 4.31 1.50
C MET A 62 2.96 2.85 1.73
N VAL A 63 1.66 2.60 1.80
CA VAL A 63 1.10 1.27 2.04
C VAL A 63 0.02 0.98 1.01
N VAL A 64 0.06 -0.21 0.42
CA VAL A 64 -1.08 -0.78 -0.32
C VAL A 64 -1.73 -1.82 0.58
N ILE A 65 -3.05 -1.75 0.71
CA ILE A 65 -3.88 -2.66 1.49
C ILE A 65 -4.78 -3.40 0.50
N ALA A 66 -4.76 -4.72 0.53
CA ALA A 66 -5.68 -5.57 -0.22
C ALA A 66 -6.47 -6.42 0.79
N ASN A 67 -7.80 -6.35 0.73
CA ASN A 67 -8.68 -7.18 1.54
C ASN A 67 -10.01 -7.42 0.80
N ALA A 68 -10.95 -8.14 1.43
CA ALA A 68 -12.22 -8.50 0.82
C ALA A 68 -13.10 -7.29 0.42
N HIS A 69 -12.80 -6.08 0.91
CA HIS A 69 -13.53 -4.85 0.59
C HIS A 69 -12.90 -4.04 -0.55
N GLY A 70 -11.73 -4.44 -1.05
CA GLY A 70 -11.06 -3.78 -2.18
C GLY A 70 -9.56 -3.58 -1.97
N ILE A 71 -8.99 -2.77 -2.86
CA ILE A 71 -7.59 -2.36 -2.83
C ILE A 71 -7.48 -0.86 -2.52
N PHE A 72 -6.64 -0.53 -1.54
CA PHE A 72 -6.49 0.82 -1.03
C PHE A 72 -5.02 1.25 -0.96
N GLY A 73 -4.77 2.54 -1.11
CA GLY A 73 -3.47 3.16 -0.92
C GLY A 73 -3.50 4.13 0.26
N VAL A 74 -2.46 4.08 1.09
CA VAL A 74 -2.19 5.06 2.15
C VAL A 74 -0.88 5.77 1.81
N TYR A 75 -0.94 7.09 1.73
CA TYR A 75 0.21 7.95 1.44
C TYR A 75 0.74 8.63 2.71
N PRO A 76 1.95 9.24 2.66
CA PRO A 76 2.64 9.69 3.86
C PRO A 76 1.82 10.68 4.71
N MET A 77 1.01 11.55 4.11
CA MET A 77 0.14 12.51 4.82
C MET A 77 -1.22 11.92 5.21
N ARG A 78 -1.36 10.59 5.12
CA ARG A 78 -2.57 9.80 5.40
C ARG A 78 -3.69 10.02 4.38
N GLU A 79 -3.35 10.36 3.15
CA GLU A 79 -4.30 10.34 2.03
C GLU A 79 -4.67 8.91 1.71
N ILE A 80 -5.98 8.62 1.71
CA ILE A 80 -6.51 7.29 1.44
C ILE A 80 -7.16 7.27 0.06
N TYR A 81 -6.67 6.40 -0.80
CA TYR A 81 -7.24 6.14 -2.13
C TYR A 81 -7.81 4.72 -2.18
N GLU A 82 -8.90 4.55 -2.92
CA GLU A 82 -9.47 3.26 -3.30
C GLU A 82 -9.24 3.12 -4.80
N PHE A 83 -8.71 1.98 -5.25
CA PHE A 83 -8.39 1.77 -6.66
C PHE A 83 -9.40 0.80 -7.28
N SER A 84 -9.85 1.09 -8.51
CA SER A 84 -10.81 0.26 -9.23
C SER A 84 -10.17 -0.92 -9.97
N ARG A 85 -8.87 -0.86 -10.24
CA ARG A 85 -8.18 -1.83 -11.12
C ARG A 85 -6.82 -2.25 -10.56
N ILE A 86 -5.80 -1.43 -10.78
CA ILE A 86 -4.40 -1.71 -10.45
C ILE A 86 -3.73 -0.48 -9.82
N TRP A 87 -2.77 -0.73 -8.94
CA TRP A 87 -1.88 0.32 -8.43
C TRP A 87 -0.56 -0.29 -7.95
N ALA A 88 0.50 0.54 -7.88
CA ALA A 88 1.80 0.16 -7.34
C ALA A 88 2.46 1.32 -6.60
N ILE A 89 3.28 0.98 -5.60
CA ILE A 89 4.08 1.92 -4.80
C ILE A 89 5.56 1.50 -4.83
N GLY A 90 6.45 2.33 -4.29
CA GLY A 90 7.89 2.10 -4.32
C GLY A 90 8.58 2.69 -5.55
N SER A 91 9.89 2.46 -5.67
CA SER A 91 10.75 2.96 -6.76
C SER A 91 10.42 2.31 -8.11
N GLY A 92 10.19 0.99 -8.13
CA GLY A 92 9.84 0.23 -9.34
C GLY A 92 8.41 0.45 -9.86
N ARG A 93 7.60 1.29 -9.21
CA ARG A 93 6.16 1.42 -9.49
C ARG A 93 5.84 1.82 -10.93
N LYS A 94 6.67 2.65 -11.57
CA LYS A 94 6.40 3.13 -12.95
C LYS A 94 6.45 1.97 -13.95
N PHE A 95 7.43 1.07 -13.79
CA PHE A 95 7.55 -0.13 -14.62
C PHE A 95 6.40 -1.11 -14.34
N ALA A 96 6.10 -1.34 -13.06
CA ALA A 96 5.00 -2.20 -12.66
C ALA A 96 3.65 -1.71 -13.22
N MET A 97 3.35 -0.42 -13.12
CA MET A 97 2.12 0.16 -13.65
C MET A 97 2.01 0.01 -15.17
N GLY A 98 3.09 0.26 -15.91
CA GLY A 98 3.10 0.09 -17.37
C GLY A 98 2.87 -1.36 -17.79
N ALA A 99 3.53 -2.31 -17.12
CA ALA A 99 3.38 -3.73 -17.41
C ALA A 99 1.98 -4.25 -17.07
N MET A 100 1.45 -3.91 -15.88
CA MET A 100 0.10 -4.29 -15.49
C MET A 100 -0.96 -3.68 -16.41
N TYR A 101 -0.79 -2.42 -16.83
CA TYR A 101 -1.69 -1.77 -17.78
C TYR A 101 -1.77 -2.53 -19.11
N ALA A 102 -0.62 -2.94 -19.67
CA ALA A 102 -0.57 -3.62 -20.97
C ALA A 102 -1.26 -5.00 -20.98
N VAL A 103 -1.42 -5.63 -19.82
CA VAL A 103 -1.98 -6.98 -19.69
C VAL A 103 -3.32 -7.03 -18.95
N TYR A 104 -3.86 -5.89 -18.50
CA TYR A 104 -5.03 -5.85 -17.62
C TYR A 104 -6.29 -6.44 -18.26
N ASP A 105 -6.53 -6.17 -19.55
CA ASP A 105 -7.71 -6.66 -20.29
C ASP A 105 -7.48 -8.04 -20.95
N GLN A 106 -6.39 -8.73 -20.61
CA GLN A 106 -6.11 -10.09 -21.07
C GLN A 106 -6.75 -11.13 -20.15
N ASP A 107 -6.85 -12.38 -20.61
CA ASP A 107 -7.36 -13.51 -19.83
C ASP A 107 -6.32 -13.97 -18.80
N LEU A 108 -6.12 -13.14 -17.77
CA LEU A 108 -5.18 -13.35 -16.67
C LEU A 108 -5.87 -13.08 -15.33
N SER A 109 -5.50 -13.86 -14.33
CA SER A 109 -5.93 -13.62 -12.95
C SER A 109 -5.28 -12.36 -12.37
N ALA A 110 -5.91 -11.78 -11.34
CA ALA A 110 -5.34 -10.65 -10.59
C ALA A 110 -3.94 -10.97 -10.03
N ARG A 111 -3.69 -12.25 -9.68
CA ARG A 111 -2.38 -12.73 -9.25
C ARG A 111 -1.34 -12.60 -10.37
N GLU A 112 -1.66 -13.11 -11.56
CA GLU A 112 -0.74 -13.08 -12.71
C GLU A 112 -0.42 -11.65 -13.14
N ILE A 113 -1.42 -10.76 -13.16
CA ILE A 113 -1.23 -9.33 -13.45
C ILE A 113 -0.26 -8.69 -12.43
N ALA A 114 -0.48 -8.93 -11.13
CA ALA A 114 0.39 -8.40 -10.08
C ALA A 114 1.82 -8.96 -10.17
N GLU A 115 1.98 -10.25 -10.47
CA GLU A 115 3.29 -10.88 -10.68
C GLU A 115 4.04 -10.26 -11.87
N ILE A 116 3.35 -10.00 -12.98
CA ILE A 116 3.90 -9.32 -14.16
C ILE A 116 4.40 -7.92 -13.78
N GLY A 117 3.60 -7.17 -13.01
CA GLY A 117 4.00 -5.86 -12.48
C GLY A 117 5.29 -5.92 -11.66
N VAL A 118 5.39 -6.86 -10.71
CA VAL A 118 6.58 -7.01 -9.87
C VAL A 118 7.81 -7.42 -10.68
N ARG A 119 7.67 -8.33 -11.65
CA ARG A 119 8.78 -8.72 -12.55
C ARG A 119 9.31 -7.53 -13.33
N ALA A 120 8.42 -6.73 -13.91
CA ALA A 120 8.82 -5.51 -14.62
C ALA A 120 9.54 -4.52 -13.70
N GLY A 121 9.08 -4.37 -12.45
CA GLY A 121 9.80 -3.59 -11.43
C GLY A 121 11.21 -4.13 -11.19
N CYS A 122 11.37 -5.42 -10.94
CA CYS A 122 12.67 -6.05 -10.67
C CYS A 122 13.62 -6.03 -11.87
N GLU A 123 13.09 -6.02 -13.10
CA GLU A 123 13.91 -5.98 -14.32
C GLU A 123 14.60 -4.62 -14.51
N PHE A 124 13.93 -3.52 -14.15
CA PHE A 124 14.38 -2.17 -14.50
C PHE A 124 14.71 -1.26 -13.30
N ASP A 125 14.28 -1.60 -12.08
CA ASP A 125 14.59 -0.84 -10.87
C ASP A 125 15.64 -1.55 -10.01
N VAL A 126 16.78 -0.90 -9.81
CA VAL A 126 17.90 -1.42 -9.01
C VAL A 126 17.57 -1.66 -7.53
N SER A 127 16.48 -1.05 -7.04
CA SER A 127 16.01 -1.22 -5.66
C SER A 127 14.93 -2.30 -5.51
N SER A 128 14.62 -3.03 -6.59
CA SER A 128 13.61 -4.09 -6.62
C SER A 128 14.26 -5.41 -7.05
N SER A 129 13.97 -6.50 -6.34
CA SER A 129 14.57 -7.81 -6.63
C SER A 129 13.62 -8.96 -6.33
N LEU A 130 13.82 -10.08 -7.04
CA LEU A 130 13.23 -11.38 -6.73
C LEU A 130 14.00 -12.09 -5.59
N PRO A 131 13.39 -13.05 -4.87
CA PRO A 131 12.04 -13.60 -5.06
C PRO A 131 10.93 -12.65 -4.60
N MET A 132 9.75 -12.76 -5.23
CA MET A 132 8.58 -12.00 -4.83
C MET A 132 7.68 -12.80 -3.85
N THR A 133 6.88 -12.09 -3.07
CA THR A 133 5.81 -12.66 -2.25
C THR A 133 4.46 -12.16 -2.74
N VAL A 134 3.52 -13.07 -2.94
CA VAL A 134 2.20 -12.75 -3.51
C VAL A 134 1.09 -13.46 -2.75
N TYR A 135 0.11 -12.69 -2.31
CA TYR A 135 -1.10 -13.16 -1.63
C TYR A 135 -2.32 -12.80 -2.48
N THR A 136 -3.36 -13.64 -2.39
CA THR A 136 -4.66 -13.40 -2.99
C THR A 136 -5.74 -13.40 -1.92
N VAL A 137 -6.80 -12.64 -2.14
CA VAL A 137 -7.96 -12.56 -1.25
C VAL A 137 -9.22 -12.53 -2.08
N GLU A 138 -10.23 -13.29 -1.68
CA GLU A 138 -11.54 -13.25 -2.32
C GLU A 138 -12.29 -11.97 -1.93
N VAL A 139 -12.93 -11.34 -2.92
CA VAL A 139 -13.70 -10.13 -2.73
C VAL A 139 -15.07 -10.50 -2.12
N ALA A 140 -15.50 -9.76 -1.10
CA ALA A 140 -16.81 -9.93 -0.50
C ALA A 140 -17.91 -9.58 -1.52
N ALA A 141 -19.04 -10.29 -1.46
CA ALA A 141 -20.19 -10.00 -2.32
C ALA A 141 -20.60 -8.53 -2.20
N GLY A 142 -20.62 -7.80 -3.33
CA GLY A 142 -20.96 -6.37 -3.41
C GLY A 142 -19.79 -5.39 -3.30
N ALA A 143 -18.56 -5.85 -3.06
CA ALA A 143 -17.36 -4.99 -3.08
C ALA A 143 -16.71 -4.89 -4.48
N ALA A 144 -17.06 -5.77 -5.42
CA ALA A 144 -16.69 -5.63 -6.82
C ALA A 144 -17.50 -4.47 -7.43
N LYS A 145 -16.90 -3.29 -7.49
CA LYS A 145 -17.46 -2.15 -8.23
C LYS A 145 -17.07 -2.30 -9.70
N GLU A 146 -18.06 -2.17 -10.58
CA GLU A 146 -17.86 -2.18 -12.03
C GLU A 146 -16.79 -1.14 -12.43
N ALA A 147 -15.88 -1.56 -13.31
CA ALA A 147 -14.70 -0.81 -13.72
C ALA A 147 -14.89 -0.07 -15.05
#